data_AF-A0A9E1XF83-F1
#
_entry.id   AF-A0A9E1XF83-F1
#
_cell.length_a   1.000
_cell.length_b   1.000
_cell.length_c   1.000
_cell.angle_alpha   90.00
_cell.angle_beta   90.00
_cell.angle_gamma   90.00
#
_symmetry.space_group_name_H-M   'P 1'
#
loop_
_entity.id
_entity.type
_entity.pdbx_description
1 polymer ?
#
loop_
_entity_poly.entity_id
_entity_poly.type
_entity_poly.pdbx_seq_one_letter_code
_entity_poly.pdbx_strand_id
1 'polypeptide(L)'
;AKEMDLDGIALSFVRNADAVREAKEILGDESKGMKIIAKIENQEGVENMEQILEEADGIMVARGDLGLEVDMEELPQLQRRMAYLCAIHGKRLIVATHLLESMIEFPVPTRAEVTDVANAVYEQADAVMLSGETASGKFPVEAVETLDRIVRRTERYPGVDYASKMNLSSARMHLAAAAAQMASELQFKGFVAITQFGRGAEYISNMRPRGLPIYAFTNSARTYRTLLFCRSVYPFLLEDFSSNPEFTLEQALRTLRDREGYQRGEQFMVLANILTAEGFVNSLQVREIS
;
A
#
# COMPACT_ATOMS: atom_id res chain seq x y z
N ALA A 1 -14.59 -15.85 -7.33
CA ALA A 1 -13.36 -15.16 -7.75
C ALA A 1 -13.27 -15.10 -9.26
N LYS A 2 -13.05 -16.20 -9.98
CA LYS A 2 -12.91 -16.18 -11.45
C LYS A 2 -14.06 -15.53 -12.23
N GLU A 3 -15.27 -15.63 -11.72
CA GLU A 3 -16.46 -15.06 -12.36
C GLU A 3 -16.73 -13.60 -11.95
N MET A 4 -15.90 -13.04 -11.07
CA MET A 4 -16.03 -11.69 -10.52
C MET A 4 -14.75 -10.91 -10.83
N ASP A 5 -14.86 -9.67 -11.32
CA ASP A 5 -13.67 -8.80 -11.59
C ASP A 5 -13.08 -8.28 -10.27
N LEU A 6 -12.47 -9.18 -9.49
CA LEU A 6 -11.86 -8.89 -8.20
C LEU A 6 -10.43 -8.34 -8.39
N ASP A 7 -10.04 -7.40 -7.52
CA ASP A 7 -8.71 -6.80 -7.56
C ASP A 7 -7.70 -7.50 -6.64
N GLY A 8 -8.18 -8.33 -5.71
CA GLY A 8 -7.33 -9.10 -4.81
C GLY A 8 -8.10 -10.21 -4.09
N ILE A 9 -7.36 -11.16 -3.54
CA ILE A 9 -7.84 -12.28 -2.73
C ILE A 9 -6.98 -12.36 -1.47
N ALA A 10 -7.64 -12.55 -0.32
CA ALA A 10 -6.98 -12.92 0.92
C ALA A 10 -7.14 -14.43 1.15
N LEU A 11 -6.03 -15.17 1.20
CA LEU A 11 -6.02 -16.60 1.45
C LEU A 11 -5.99 -16.85 2.95
N SER A 12 -6.94 -17.63 3.47
CA SER A 12 -7.03 -17.94 4.90
C SER A 12 -6.21 -19.18 5.26
N PHE A 13 -5.71 -19.23 6.49
CA PHE A 13 -4.95 -20.32 7.09
C PHE A 13 -3.79 -20.78 6.23
N VAL A 14 -3.03 -19.83 5.66
CA VAL A 14 -1.87 -20.13 4.82
C VAL A 14 -0.74 -20.66 5.71
N ARG A 15 -0.33 -21.90 5.45
CA ARG A 15 0.69 -22.61 6.24
C ARG A 15 2.05 -22.66 5.57
N ASN A 16 2.10 -22.53 4.25
CA ASN A 16 3.32 -22.66 3.46
C ASN A 16 3.17 -21.94 2.10
N ALA A 17 4.29 -21.82 1.39
CA ALA A 17 4.36 -21.19 0.08
C ALA A 17 3.53 -21.92 -1.00
N ASP A 18 3.40 -23.26 -0.89
CA ASP A 18 2.66 -24.08 -1.86
C ASP A 18 1.18 -23.70 -1.90
N ALA A 19 0.55 -23.39 -0.77
CA ALA A 19 -0.83 -22.92 -0.73
C ALA A 19 -1.04 -21.63 -1.58
N VAL A 20 -0.06 -20.74 -1.60
CA VAL A 20 -0.09 -19.53 -2.44
C VAL A 20 0.12 -19.88 -3.91
N ARG A 21 1.04 -20.80 -4.21
CA ARG A 21 1.28 -21.29 -5.57
C ARG A 21 0.05 -21.99 -6.15
N GLU A 22 -0.56 -22.89 -5.39
CA GLU A 22 -1.80 -23.57 -5.76
C GLU A 22 -2.93 -22.56 -6.04
N ALA A 23 -3.08 -21.53 -5.21
CA ALA A 23 -4.05 -20.47 -5.47
C ALA A 23 -3.78 -19.74 -6.79
N LYS A 24 -2.51 -19.40 -7.11
CA LYS A 24 -2.12 -18.82 -8.40
C LYS A 24 -2.41 -19.76 -9.57
N GLU A 25 -2.10 -21.04 -9.43
CA GLU A 25 -2.37 -22.06 -10.44
C GLU A 25 -3.86 -22.20 -10.72
N ILE A 26 -4.68 -22.24 -9.66
CA ILE A 26 -6.13 -22.24 -9.77
C ILE A 26 -6.59 -20.99 -10.51
N LEU A 27 -6.12 -19.79 -10.15
CA LEU A 27 -6.52 -18.53 -10.78
C LEU A 27 -5.99 -18.36 -12.22
N GLY A 28 -4.91 -19.04 -12.60
CA GLY A 28 -4.30 -18.93 -13.93
C GLY A 28 -3.84 -17.51 -14.24
N ASP A 29 -4.12 -17.03 -15.45
CA ASP A 29 -3.69 -15.68 -15.89
C ASP A 29 -4.32 -14.54 -15.10
N GLU A 30 -5.48 -14.76 -14.46
CA GLU A 30 -6.13 -13.73 -13.64
C GLU A 30 -5.27 -13.32 -12.44
N SER A 31 -4.50 -14.27 -11.90
CA SER A 31 -3.58 -14.03 -10.78
C SER A 31 -2.58 -12.89 -11.08
N LYS A 32 -2.21 -12.68 -12.35
CA LYS A 32 -1.26 -11.62 -12.75
C LYS A 32 -1.80 -10.21 -12.55
N GLY A 33 -3.12 -10.07 -12.49
CA GLY A 33 -3.80 -8.79 -12.32
C GLY A 33 -4.36 -8.55 -10.92
N MET A 34 -4.25 -9.53 -10.02
CA MET A 34 -4.83 -9.51 -8.68
C MET A 34 -3.74 -9.41 -7.62
N LYS A 35 -4.07 -8.85 -6.46
CA LYS A 35 -3.23 -8.92 -5.26
C LYS A 35 -3.57 -10.16 -4.45
N ILE A 36 -2.61 -11.04 -4.22
CA ILE A 36 -2.77 -12.22 -3.36
C ILE A 36 -2.17 -11.91 -1.98
N ILE A 37 -3.02 -11.77 -0.98
CA ILE A 37 -2.64 -11.49 0.39
C ILE A 37 -2.73 -12.78 1.21
N ALA A 38 -1.62 -13.21 1.81
CA ALA A 38 -1.63 -14.37 2.71
C ALA A 38 -2.05 -13.95 4.12
N LYS A 39 -3.09 -14.56 4.68
CA LYS A 39 -3.48 -14.35 6.07
C LYS A 39 -2.64 -15.27 6.96
N ILE A 40 -1.86 -14.67 7.84
CA ILE A 40 -1.07 -15.39 8.83
C ILE A 40 -1.93 -15.52 10.09
N GLU A 41 -2.41 -16.74 10.31
CA GLU A 41 -3.48 -17.07 11.27
C GLU A 41 -3.09 -18.18 12.24
N ASN A 42 -1.93 -18.84 12.05
CA ASN A 42 -1.51 -19.95 12.89
C ASN A 42 0.01 -20.06 12.99
N GLN A 43 0.47 -20.96 13.87
CA GLN A 43 1.89 -21.19 14.14
C GLN A 43 2.68 -21.62 12.88
N GLU A 44 2.14 -22.51 12.04
CA GLU A 44 2.79 -22.94 10.79
C GLU A 44 3.00 -21.76 9.83
N GLY A 45 2.00 -20.89 9.68
CA GLY A 45 2.09 -19.68 8.88
C GLY A 45 3.14 -18.71 9.42
N VAL A 46 3.27 -18.61 10.75
CA VAL A 46 4.32 -17.81 11.39
C VAL A 46 5.71 -18.37 11.10
N GLU A 47 5.90 -19.68 11.23
CA GLU A 47 7.18 -20.35 10.99
C GLU A 47 7.63 -20.22 9.53
N ASN A 48 6.68 -20.28 8.59
CA ASN A 48 6.94 -20.24 7.15
C ASN A 48 6.72 -18.85 6.51
N MET A 49 6.54 -17.79 7.31
CA MET A 49 6.10 -16.49 6.81
C MET A 49 7.00 -15.90 5.72
N GLU A 50 8.30 -16.14 5.77
CA GLU A 50 9.27 -15.64 4.77
C GLU A 50 9.05 -16.31 3.41
N GLN A 51 8.91 -17.63 3.39
CA GLN A 51 8.63 -18.40 2.16
C GLN A 51 7.24 -18.06 1.60
N ILE A 52 6.25 -17.87 2.47
CA ILE A 52 4.91 -17.42 2.08
C ILE A 52 4.98 -16.04 1.41
N LEU A 53 5.75 -15.11 1.99
CA LEU A 53 5.88 -13.74 1.52
C LEU A 53 6.59 -13.64 0.16
N GLU A 54 7.53 -14.55 -0.13
CA GLU A 54 8.16 -14.64 -1.45
C GLU A 54 7.11 -14.85 -2.55
N GLU A 55 6.12 -15.71 -2.29
CA GLU A 55 5.06 -16.02 -3.22
C GLU A 55 3.88 -15.03 -3.19
N ALA A 56 3.51 -14.48 -2.03
CA ALA A 56 2.37 -13.58 -1.90
C ALA A 56 2.70 -12.13 -2.32
N ASP A 57 1.69 -11.31 -2.64
CA ASP A 57 1.86 -9.86 -2.83
C ASP A 57 1.94 -9.09 -1.51
N GLY A 58 1.53 -9.74 -0.42
CA GLY A 58 1.55 -9.19 0.93
C GLY A 58 1.02 -10.15 1.96
N ILE A 59 1.07 -9.71 3.21
CA ILE A 59 0.57 -10.43 4.38
C ILE A 59 -0.54 -9.62 5.04
N MET A 60 -1.57 -10.34 5.50
CA MET A 60 -2.50 -9.84 6.49
C MET A 60 -2.18 -10.46 7.85
N VAL A 61 -1.91 -9.63 8.85
CA VAL A 61 -1.80 -10.04 10.25
C VAL A 61 -3.21 -10.25 10.78
N ALA A 62 -3.69 -11.49 10.74
CA ALA A 62 -5.06 -11.85 11.10
C ALA A 62 -5.13 -12.23 12.58
N ARG A 63 -5.15 -11.18 13.41
CA ARG A 63 -4.92 -11.27 14.87
C ARG A 63 -5.96 -12.06 15.66
N GLY A 64 -7.17 -12.19 15.12
CA GLY A 64 -8.26 -12.95 15.74
C GLY A 64 -7.88 -14.42 15.88
N ASP A 65 -7.75 -15.12 14.76
CA ASP A 65 -7.35 -16.53 14.73
C ASP A 65 -5.91 -16.73 15.23
N LEU A 66 -4.99 -15.84 14.84
CA LEU A 66 -3.59 -15.96 15.28
C LEU A 66 -3.45 -15.91 16.81
N GLY A 67 -4.20 -15.03 17.49
CA GLY A 67 -4.17 -14.92 18.95
C GLY A 67 -4.75 -16.12 19.71
N LEU A 68 -5.41 -17.06 19.01
CA LEU A 68 -5.83 -18.34 19.57
C LEU A 68 -4.78 -19.44 19.37
N GLU A 69 -3.93 -19.31 18.36
CA GLU A 69 -2.96 -20.32 17.94
C GLU A 69 -1.56 -20.10 18.53
N VAL A 70 -1.25 -18.87 18.98
CA VAL A 70 0.02 -18.52 19.64
C VAL A 70 -0.22 -17.91 21.01
N ASP A 71 0.82 -17.87 21.84
CA ASP A 71 0.77 -17.15 23.11
C ASP A 71 0.45 -15.66 22.87
N MET A 72 -0.56 -15.14 23.56
CA MET A 72 -1.12 -13.81 23.28
C MET A 72 -0.08 -12.69 23.42
N GLU A 73 0.90 -12.85 24.30
CA GLU A 73 2.00 -11.93 24.54
C GLU A 73 3.04 -11.88 23.41
N GLU A 74 3.07 -12.86 22.51
CA GLU A 74 3.94 -12.91 21.33
C GLU A 74 3.35 -12.18 20.11
N LEU A 75 2.02 -12.00 20.10
CA LEU A 75 1.30 -11.42 18.97
C LEU A 75 1.84 -10.03 18.54
N PRO A 76 2.17 -9.09 19.45
CA PRO A 76 2.77 -7.82 19.06
C PRO A 76 4.12 -7.97 18.34
N GLN A 77 4.97 -8.90 18.79
CA GLN A 77 6.30 -9.15 18.23
C GLN A 77 6.18 -9.78 16.85
N LEU A 78 5.23 -10.69 16.67
CA LEU A 78 4.92 -11.30 15.38
C LEU A 78 4.42 -10.27 14.37
N GLN A 79 3.52 -9.37 14.77
CA GLN A 79 3.06 -8.27 13.93
C GLN A 79 4.24 -7.40 13.46
N ARG A 80 5.12 -7.00 14.39
CA ARG A 80 6.33 -6.22 14.07
C ARG A 80 7.28 -6.95 13.14
N ARG A 81 7.45 -8.27 13.30
CA ARG A 81 8.27 -9.10 12.40
C ARG A 81 7.66 -9.11 11.00
N MET A 82 6.36 -9.32 10.87
CA MET A 82 5.65 -9.30 9.58
C MET A 82 5.74 -7.92 8.92
N ALA A 83 5.60 -6.83 9.69
CA ALA A 83 5.77 -5.48 9.20
C ALA A 83 7.18 -5.23 8.65
N TYR A 84 8.20 -5.64 9.40
CA TYR A 84 9.59 -5.58 8.97
C TYR A 84 9.82 -6.34 7.67
N LEU A 85 9.41 -7.60 7.59
CA LEU A 85 9.57 -8.43 6.40
C LEU A 85 8.87 -7.83 5.18
N CYS A 86 7.61 -7.40 5.33
CA CYS A 86 6.88 -6.76 4.25
C CYS A 86 7.60 -5.51 3.74
N ALA A 87 8.10 -4.67 4.65
CA ALA A 87 8.85 -3.48 4.29
C ALA A 87 10.16 -3.81 3.55
N ILE A 88 10.99 -4.73 4.03
CA ILE A 88 12.30 -5.01 3.40
C ILE A 88 12.19 -5.77 2.05
N HIS A 89 11.06 -6.42 1.82
CA HIS A 89 10.75 -7.11 0.55
C HIS A 89 9.84 -6.29 -0.37
N GLY A 90 9.39 -5.10 0.04
CA GLY A 90 8.50 -4.25 -0.75
C GLY A 90 7.13 -4.86 -1.03
N LYS A 91 6.60 -5.59 -0.04
CA LYS A 91 5.32 -6.31 -0.07
C LYS A 91 4.30 -5.59 0.83
N ARG A 92 3.01 -5.88 0.62
CA ARG A 92 1.95 -5.20 1.37
C ARG A 92 1.76 -5.78 2.77
N LEU A 93 1.51 -4.91 3.74
CA LEU A 93 1.09 -5.29 5.07
C LEU A 93 -0.31 -4.77 5.38
N ILE A 94 -1.21 -5.68 5.76
CA ILE A 94 -2.53 -5.33 6.31
C ILE A 94 -2.57 -5.80 7.76
N VAL A 95 -2.90 -4.90 8.69
CA VAL A 95 -3.18 -5.28 10.09
C VAL A 95 -4.69 -5.37 10.28
N ALA A 96 -5.17 -6.53 10.74
CA ALA A 96 -6.59 -6.84 10.79
C ALA A 96 -7.04 -7.35 12.16
N THR A 97 -8.35 -7.19 12.37
CA THR A 97 -9.13 -7.71 13.50
C THR A 97 -8.89 -6.99 14.83
N HIS A 98 -9.99 -6.66 15.51
CA HIS A 98 -10.02 -6.04 16.84
C HIS A 98 -9.28 -4.69 16.97
N LEU A 99 -9.14 -3.93 15.88
CA LEU A 99 -8.49 -2.62 15.94
C LEU A 99 -9.35 -1.59 16.67
N LEU A 100 -10.68 -1.63 16.47
CA LEU A 100 -11.65 -0.77 17.15
C LEU A 100 -12.84 -1.60 17.66
N GLU A 101 -12.60 -2.80 18.16
CA GLU A 101 -13.62 -3.82 18.48
C GLU A 101 -14.80 -3.29 19.30
N SER A 102 -14.52 -2.50 20.34
CA SER A 102 -15.56 -1.93 21.20
C SER A 102 -16.57 -1.05 20.43
N MET A 103 -16.17 -0.53 19.26
CA MET A 103 -17.04 0.28 18.41
C MET A 103 -18.15 -0.51 17.70
N ILE A 104 -18.15 -1.85 17.79
CA ILE A 104 -19.31 -2.66 17.43
C ILE A 104 -20.52 -2.25 18.29
N GLU A 105 -20.30 -2.03 19.58
CA GLU A 105 -21.35 -1.79 20.57
C GLU A 105 -21.41 -0.34 21.05
N PHE A 106 -20.31 0.41 20.96
CA PHE A 106 -20.17 1.77 21.51
C PHE A 106 -19.76 2.80 20.45
N PRO A 107 -20.15 4.07 20.57
CA PRO A 107 -19.85 5.09 19.56
C PRO A 107 -18.41 5.63 19.62
N VAL A 108 -17.61 5.23 20.62
CA VAL A 108 -16.23 5.69 20.82
C VAL A 108 -15.34 4.51 21.24
N PRO A 109 -14.09 4.46 20.77
CA PRO A 109 -13.18 3.38 21.10
C PRO A 109 -12.54 3.56 22.48
N THR A 110 -11.92 2.50 22.96
CA THR A 110 -11.07 2.54 24.14
C THR A 110 -9.73 3.22 23.84
N ARG A 111 -9.01 3.64 24.89
CA ARG A 111 -7.64 4.18 24.74
C ARG A 111 -6.65 3.12 24.21
N ALA A 112 -6.90 1.85 24.52
CA ALA A 112 -6.07 0.74 24.05
C ALA A 112 -6.21 0.57 22.54
N GLU A 113 -7.44 0.55 22.02
CA GLU A 113 -7.74 0.48 20.58
C GLU A 113 -7.13 1.65 19.79
N VAL A 114 -7.24 2.88 20.31
CA VAL A 114 -6.59 4.04 19.70
C VAL A 114 -5.07 3.85 19.61
N THR A 115 -4.46 3.30 20.66
CA THR A 115 -3.02 3.04 20.71
C THR A 115 -2.63 1.90 19.76
N ASP A 116 -3.47 0.89 19.64
CA ASP A 116 -3.26 -0.26 18.77
C ASP A 116 -3.26 0.15 17.29
N VAL A 117 -4.27 0.91 16.85
CA VAL A 117 -4.30 1.52 15.52
C VAL A 117 -3.06 2.38 15.27
N ALA A 118 -2.68 3.24 16.23
CA ALA A 118 -1.51 4.08 16.10
C ALA A 118 -0.22 3.25 15.94
N ASN A 119 -0.05 2.15 16.67
CA ASN A 119 1.10 1.27 16.55
C ASN A 119 1.18 0.58 15.18
N ALA A 120 0.06 0.08 14.64
CA ALA A 120 0.03 -0.47 13.28
C ALA A 120 0.45 0.58 12.22
N VAL A 121 0.05 1.84 12.41
CA VAL A 121 0.46 2.95 11.54
C VAL A 121 1.93 3.30 11.71
N TYR A 122 2.45 3.31 12.94
CA TYR A 122 3.88 3.51 13.24
C TYR A 122 4.74 2.41 12.64
N GLU A 123 4.27 1.17 12.64
CA GLU A 123 4.91 0.02 11.99
C GLU A 123 4.89 0.09 10.47
N GLN A 124 4.31 1.15 9.93
CA GLN A 124 4.21 1.45 8.51
C GLN A 124 3.37 0.45 7.70
N ALA A 125 2.29 -0.10 8.30
CA ALA A 125 1.30 -0.89 7.57
C ALA A 125 0.78 -0.16 6.32
N ASP A 126 0.51 -0.89 5.23
CA ASP A 126 -0.12 -0.31 4.05
C ASP A 126 -1.61 -0.07 4.29
N ALA A 127 -2.26 -0.95 5.04
CA ALA A 127 -3.65 -0.82 5.44
C ALA A 127 -3.91 -1.32 6.86
N VAL A 128 -4.95 -0.76 7.45
CA VAL A 128 -5.58 -1.20 8.70
C VAL A 128 -7.03 -1.58 8.38
N MET A 129 -7.53 -2.67 8.96
CA MET A 129 -8.80 -3.27 8.56
C MET A 129 -9.80 -3.34 9.72
N LEU A 130 -11.02 -2.88 9.45
CA LEU A 130 -12.20 -3.12 10.28
C LEU A 130 -12.93 -4.37 9.79
N SER A 131 -13.45 -5.16 10.72
CA SER A 131 -14.15 -6.42 10.47
C SER A 131 -15.60 -6.29 10.97
N GLY A 132 -15.87 -6.74 12.20
CA GLY A 132 -17.19 -6.69 12.82
C GLY A 132 -17.69 -5.25 13.00
N GLU A 133 -16.77 -4.31 13.22
CA GLU A 133 -17.06 -2.89 13.45
C GLU A 133 -17.89 -2.28 12.32
N THR A 134 -17.61 -2.67 11.06
CA THR A 134 -18.33 -2.18 9.87
C THR A 134 -19.34 -3.17 9.32
N ALA A 135 -19.10 -4.47 9.46
CA ALA A 135 -19.95 -5.50 8.85
C ALA A 135 -21.29 -5.66 9.59
N SER A 136 -21.27 -5.56 10.92
CA SER A 136 -22.43 -5.80 11.78
C SER A 136 -22.52 -4.85 12.98
N GLY A 137 -21.59 -3.91 13.12
CA GLY A 137 -21.54 -2.95 14.22
C GLY A 137 -22.67 -1.91 14.19
N LYS A 138 -22.95 -1.32 15.35
CA LYS A 138 -23.97 -0.28 15.52
C LYS A 138 -23.53 1.09 15.00
N PHE A 139 -22.22 1.32 14.89
CA PHE A 139 -21.60 2.61 14.53
C PHE A 139 -20.57 2.46 13.39
N PRO A 140 -20.94 1.88 12.23
CA PRO A 140 -19.99 1.54 11.17
C PRO A 140 -19.35 2.77 10.52
N VAL A 141 -20.09 3.87 10.38
CA VAL A 141 -19.56 5.11 9.79
C VAL A 141 -18.57 5.77 10.76
N GLU A 142 -18.95 5.88 12.03
CA GLU A 142 -18.12 6.48 13.08
C GLU A 142 -16.85 5.66 13.33
N ALA A 143 -16.91 4.33 13.20
CA ALA A 143 -15.73 3.47 13.26
C ALA A 143 -14.72 3.81 12.16
N VAL A 144 -15.18 3.97 10.91
CA VAL A 144 -14.32 4.36 9.78
C VAL A 144 -13.76 5.78 9.97
N GLU A 145 -14.60 6.75 10.35
CA GLU A 145 -14.15 8.13 10.60
C GLU A 145 -13.14 8.20 11.76
N THR A 146 -13.35 7.39 12.80
CA THR A 146 -12.44 7.33 13.95
C THR A 146 -11.10 6.73 13.55
N LEU A 147 -11.11 5.63 12.78
CA LEU A 147 -9.91 5.02 12.22
C LEU A 147 -9.12 6.02 11.37
N ASP A 148 -9.79 6.72 10.43
CA ASP A 148 -9.17 7.74 9.58
C ASP A 148 -8.53 8.87 10.40
N ARG A 149 -9.23 9.39 11.42
CA ARG A 149 -8.68 10.43 12.30
C ARG A 149 -7.42 9.96 13.04
N ILE A 150 -7.41 8.73 13.56
CA ILE A 150 -6.24 8.17 14.27
C ILE A 150 -5.07 8.01 13.30
N VAL A 151 -5.31 7.41 12.13
CA VAL A 151 -4.30 7.20 11.08
C VAL A 151 -3.68 8.55 10.67
N ARG A 152 -4.50 9.51 10.22
CA ARG A 152 -4.02 10.83 9.77
C ARG A 152 -3.28 11.61 10.85
N ARG A 153 -3.65 11.44 12.13
CA ARG A 153 -2.94 12.10 13.24
C ARG A 153 -1.60 11.45 13.50
N THR A 154 -1.53 10.12 13.39
CA THR A 154 -0.33 9.32 13.64
C THR A 154 0.70 9.51 12.54
N GLU A 155 0.28 9.56 11.27
CA GLU A 155 1.18 9.75 10.10
C GLU A 155 1.95 11.08 10.09
N ARG A 156 1.58 12.04 10.94
CA ARG A 156 2.35 13.29 11.12
C ARG A 156 3.69 13.05 11.81
N TYR A 157 3.80 11.95 12.56
CA TYR A 157 5.00 11.56 13.29
C TYR A 157 5.77 10.49 12.49
N PRO A 158 7.10 10.41 12.64
CA PRO A 158 7.88 9.38 11.97
C PRO A 158 7.46 7.98 12.45
N GLY A 159 7.29 7.05 11.51
CA GLY A 159 7.14 5.62 11.80
C GLY A 159 8.50 4.92 11.93
N VAL A 160 8.46 3.60 12.02
CA VAL A 160 9.64 2.74 11.94
C VAL A 160 10.19 2.79 10.52
N ASP A 161 11.48 3.12 10.35
CA ASP A 161 12.08 3.24 9.01
C ASP A 161 12.62 1.89 8.51
N TYR A 162 11.74 0.87 8.44
CA TYR A 162 12.15 -0.46 7.98
C TYR A 162 12.48 -0.48 6.48
N ALA A 163 11.83 0.37 5.69
CA ALA A 163 12.06 0.49 4.26
C ALA A 163 13.50 0.93 3.91
N SER A 164 14.21 1.62 4.80
CA SER A 164 15.64 1.93 4.63
C SER A 164 16.53 0.69 4.45
N LYS A 165 16.08 -0.48 4.91
CA LYS A 165 16.78 -1.77 4.80
C LYS A 165 16.31 -2.62 3.63
N MET A 166 15.50 -2.06 2.72
CA MET A 166 14.95 -2.81 1.60
C MET A 166 16.05 -3.38 0.70
N ASN A 167 15.85 -4.62 0.25
CA ASN A 167 16.72 -5.21 -0.75
C ASN A 167 16.38 -4.66 -2.14
N LEU A 168 17.17 -3.70 -2.62
CA LEU A 168 17.00 -3.10 -3.94
C LEU A 168 17.63 -3.99 -5.01
N SER A 169 16.81 -4.65 -5.81
CA SER A 169 17.27 -5.64 -6.81
C SER A 169 17.22 -5.13 -8.27
N SER A 170 16.73 -3.91 -8.51
CA SER A 170 16.61 -3.36 -9.86
C SER A 170 16.87 -1.86 -9.92
N ALA A 171 17.33 -1.39 -11.09
CA ALA A 171 17.58 0.04 -11.34
C ALA A 171 16.35 0.93 -11.05
N ARG A 172 15.14 0.42 -11.31
CA ARG A 172 13.88 1.15 -11.02
C ARG A 172 13.65 1.32 -9.52
N MET A 173 14.00 0.32 -8.71
CA MET A 173 13.92 0.44 -7.24
C MET A 173 14.95 1.43 -6.72
N HIS A 174 16.18 1.43 -7.26
CA HIS A 174 17.19 2.44 -6.91
C HIS A 174 16.74 3.87 -7.30
N LEU A 175 16.12 4.05 -8.46
CA LEU A 175 15.55 5.33 -8.86
C LEU A 175 14.42 5.78 -7.90
N ALA A 176 13.54 4.87 -7.49
CA ALA A 176 12.49 5.18 -6.54
C ALA A 176 13.05 5.53 -5.14
N ALA A 177 14.12 4.86 -4.70
CA ALA A 177 14.82 5.18 -3.46
C ALA A 177 15.44 6.58 -3.50
N ALA A 178 16.18 6.88 -4.57
CA ALA A 178 16.76 8.21 -4.78
C ALA A 178 15.69 9.30 -4.87
N ALA A 179 14.56 8.99 -5.54
CA ALA A 179 13.42 9.87 -5.62
C ALA A 179 12.84 10.16 -4.23
N ALA A 180 12.57 9.13 -3.43
CA ALA A 180 12.03 9.27 -2.08
C ALA A 180 12.95 10.10 -1.18
N GLN A 181 14.27 9.88 -1.27
CA GLN A 181 15.25 10.65 -0.52
C GLN A 181 15.22 12.13 -0.92
N MET A 182 15.43 12.43 -2.21
CA MET A 182 15.41 13.82 -2.70
C MET A 182 14.09 14.53 -2.43
N ALA A 183 12.98 13.78 -2.51
CA ALA A 183 11.65 14.33 -2.27
C ALA A 183 11.50 14.89 -0.85
N SER A 184 12.09 14.19 0.13
CA SER A 184 12.06 14.59 1.53
C SER A 184 12.98 15.76 1.85
N GLU A 185 14.05 15.96 1.08
CA GLU A 185 15.03 17.04 1.28
C GLU A 185 14.63 18.37 0.59
N LEU A 186 13.99 18.30 -0.57
CA LEU A 186 13.80 19.44 -1.47
C LEU A 186 12.38 20.07 -1.45
N GLN A 187 11.59 19.78 -0.41
CA GLN A 187 10.26 20.38 -0.19
C GLN A 187 9.24 20.23 -1.36
N PHE A 188 9.33 19.14 -2.12
CA PHE A 188 8.33 18.85 -3.15
C PHE A 188 6.95 18.60 -2.53
N LYS A 189 5.88 18.80 -3.32
CA LYS A 189 4.50 18.58 -2.87
C LYS A 189 4.02 17.14 -2.96
N GLY A 190 4.79 16.29 -3.62
CA GLY A 190 4.51 14.87 -3.76
C GLY A 190 5.20 14.28 -4.98
N PHE A 191 4.76 13.08 -5.32
CA PHE A 191 5.19 12.36 -6.50
C PHE A 191 4.08 12.30 -7.54
N VAL A 192 4.48 12.26 -8.81
CA VAL A 192 3.60 11.91 -9.93
C VAL A 192 4.17 10.67 -10.60
N ALA A 193 3.35 9.64 -10.70
CA ALA A 193 3.69 8.40 -11.39
C ALA A 193 2.72 8.18 -12.55
N ILE A 194 3.21 8.27 -13.79
CA ILE A 194 2.43 7.89 -14.97
C ILE A 194 2.62 6.38 -15.19
N THR A 195 1.55 5.59 -15.10
CA THR A 195 1.68 4.14 -15.06
C THR A 195 0.51 3.38 -15.69
N GLN A 196 0.85 2.35 -16.47
CA GLN A 196 -0.15 1.41 -17.01
C GLN A 196 -0.37 0.19 -16.10
N PHE A 197 0.62 -0.15 -15.27
CA PHE A 197 0.63 -1.39 -14.47
C PHE A 197 0.92 -1.14 -12.98
N GLY A 198 0.93 0.11 -12.53
CA GLY A 198 1.12 0.47 -11.11
C GLY A 198 2.57 0.48 -10.61
N ARG A 199 3.47 -0.32 -11.23
CA ARG A 199 4.84 -0.57 -10.74
C ARG A 199 5.64 0.65 -10.28
N GLY A 200 5.59 1.76 -11.02
CA GLY A 200 6.32 2.98 -10.64
C GLY A 200 5.83 3.57 -9.32
N ALA A 201 4.50 3.66 -9.13
CA ALA A 201 3.90 4.11 -7.89
C ALA A 201 4.15 3.11 -6.75
N GLU A 202 4.11 1.81 -7.03
CA GLU A 202 4.42 0.76 -6.05
C GLU A 202 5.86 0.88 -5.53
N TYR A 203 6.84 1.08 -6.42
CA TYR A 203 8.24 1.24 -6.00
C TYR A 203 8.45 2.47 -5.12
N ILE A 204 7.78 3.59 -5.42
CA ILE A 204 7.84 4.79 -4.55
C ILE A 204 7.14 4.50 -3.23
N SER A 205 5.95 3.91 -3.24
CA SER A 205 5.18 3.55 -2.02
C SER A 205 5.96 2.61 -1.10
N ASN A 206 6.73 1.69 -1.68
CA ASN A 206 7.60 0.78 -0.96
C ASN A 206 8.69 1.51 -0.16
N MET A 207 9.19 2.65 -0.66
CA MET A 207 10.17 3.48 0.04
C MET A 207 9.59 4.25 1.24
N ARG A 208 8.27 4.18 1.45
CA ARG A 208 7.56 4.86 2.56
C ARG A 208 7.89 6.35 2.64
N PRO A 209 7.75 7.12 1.54
CA PRO A 209 8.07 8.54 1.54
C PRO A 209 7.19 9.26 2.57
N ARG A 210 7.84 10.01 3.45
CA ARG A 210 7.19 10.60 4.61
C ARG A 210 6.39 11.83 4.22
N GLY A 211 5.09 11.83 4.53
CA GLY A 211 4.24 13.02 4.42
C GLY A 211 4.03 13.53 3.00
N LEU A 212 4.37 12.72 1.99
CA LEU A 212 4.28 13.08 0.58
C LEU A 212 3.31 12.14 -0.13
N PRO A 213 2.25 12.67 -0.77
CA PRO A 213 1.33 11.86 -1.56
C PRO A 213 2.01 11.36 -2.85
N ILE A 214 1.58 10.20 -3.33
CA ILE A 214 1.98 9.61 -4.60
C ILE A 214 0.77 9.62 -5.52
N TYR A 215 0.73 10.57 -6.44
CA TYR A 215 -0.34 10.68 -7.41
C TYR A 215 -0.07 9.78 -8.61
N ALA A 216 -0.83 8.70 -8.72
CA ALA A 216 -0.62 7.68 -9.74
C ALA A 216 -1.67 7.79 -10.85
N PHE A 217 -1.25 8.18 -12.04
CA PHE A 217 -2.14 8.35 -13.18
C PHE A 217 -2.08 7.14 -14.11
N THR A 218 -3.24 6.56 -14.39
CA THR A 218 -3.36 5.33 -15.18
C THR A 218 -4.58 5.37 -16.10
N ASN A 219 -4.55 4.64 -17.20
CA ASN A 219 -5.71 4.39 -18.07
C ASN A 219 -6.39 3.04 -17.80
N SER A 220 -5.90 2.30 -16.82
CA SER A 220 -6.40 0.97 -16.47
C SER A 220 -7.23 1.06 -15.20
N ALA A 221 -8.54 0.80 -15.30
CA ALA A 221 -9.45 0.75 -14.16
C ALA A 221 -9.02 -0.30 -13.12
N ARG A 222 -8.48 -1.44 -13.57
CA ARG A 222 -7.92 -2.46 -12.68
C ARG A 222 -6.69 -1.95 -11.93
N THR A 223 -5.77 -1.27 -12.63
CA THR A 223 -4.58 -0.69 -12.00
C THR A 223 -4.95 0.41 -11.00
N TYR A 224 -5.96 1.21 -11.31
CA TYR A 224 -6.51 2.19 -10.36
C TYR A 224 -6.91 1.50 -9.06
N ARG A 225 -7.69 0.42 -9.12
CA ARG A 225 -8.20 -0.28 -7.94
C ARG A 225 -7.10 -1.03 -7.18
N THR A 226 -6.16 -1.68 -7.87
CA THR A 226 -5.06 -2.39 -7.20
C THR A 226 -4.05 -1.45 -6.53
N LEU A 227 -3.90 -0.22 -7.02
CA LEU A 227 -3.07 0.79 -6.37
C LEU A 227 -3.63 1.28 -5.04
N LEU A 228 -4.92 1.08 -4.74
CA LEU A 228 -5.51 1.40 -3.44
C LEU A 228 -4.93 0.56 -2.29
N PHE A 229 -4.28 -0.56 -2.59
CA PHE A 229 -3.53 -1.36 -1.61
C PHE A 229 -2.20 -0.73 -1.21
N CYS A 230 -1.73 0.30 -1.94
CA CYS A 230 -0.41 0.87 -1.74
C CYS A 230 -0.48 2.09 -0.82
N ARG A 231 0.33 2.08 0.24
CA ARG A 231 0.44 3.23 1.14
C ARG A 231 0.78 4.53 0.41
N SER A 232 0.12 5.62 0.79
CA SER A 232 0.33 6.98 0.27
C SER A 232 0.00 7.16 -1.22
N VAL A 233 -0.59 6.17 -1.90
CA VAL A 233 -0.96 6.27 -3.31
C VAL A 233 -2.38 6.78 -3.48
N TYR A 234 -2.52 7.81 -4.30
CA TYR A 234 -3.79 8.39 -4.73
C TYR A 234 -3.92 8.18 -6.24
N PRO A 235 -4.65 7.14 -6.69
CA PRO A 235 -4.75 6.84 -8.10
C PRO A 235 -5.76 7.76 -8.81
N PHE A 236 -5.49 8.06 -10.08
CA PHE A 236 -6.32 8.86 -10.98
C PHE A 236 -6.48 8.11 -12.30
N LEU A 237 -7.73 7.98 -12.75
CA LEU A 237 -8.02 7.44 -14.07
C LEU A 237 -7.95 8.58 -15.10
N LEU A 238 -7.09 8.42 -16.11
CA LEU A 238 -7.00 9.32 -17.25
C LEU A 238 -7.70 8.69 -18.45
N GLU A 239 -8.68 9.39 -19.00
CA GLU A 239 -9.36 9.00 -20.25
C GLU A 239 -8.44 9.18 -21.45
N ASP A 240 -7.74 10.33 -21.53
CA ASP A 240 -6.83 10.69 -22.63
C ASP A 240 -5.38 10.29 -22.34
N PHE A 241 -5.12 8.98 -22.25
CA PHE A 241 -3.76 8.45 -22.08
C PHE A 241 -3.06 8.31 -23.43
N SER A 242 -2.33 9.36 -23.80
CA SER A 242 -1.63 9.44 -25.08
C SER A 242 -0.35 8.60 -25.10
N SER A 243 0.06 8.18 -26.30
CA SER A 243 1.39 7.62 -26.55
C SER A 243 2.51 8.66 -26.39
N ASN A 244 2.18 9.95 -26.40
CA ASN A 244 3.10 11.04 -26.07
C ASN A 244 3.16 11.21 -24.53
N PRO A 245 4.29 10.85 -23.87
CA PRO A 245 4.39 10.92 -22.41
C PRO A 245 4.25 12.35 -21.86
N GLU A 246 4.70 13.36 -22.60
CA GLU A 246 4.64 14.74 -22.12
C GLU A 246 3.22 15.29 -22.12
N PHE A 247 2.42 14.94 -23.12
CA PHE A 247 0.99 15.28 -23.13
C PHE A 247 0.27 14.68 -21.92
N THR A 248 0.48 13.40 -21.65
CA THR A 248 -0.13 12.70 -20.51
C THR A 248 0.32 13.31 -19.18
N LEU A 249 1.59 13.72 -19.08
CA LEU A 249 2.14 14.40 -17.91
C LEU A 249 1.52 15.79 -17.71
N GLU A 250 1.35 16.58 -18.76
CA GLU A 250 0.66 17.87 -18.67
C GLU A 250 -0.79 17.71 -18.18
N GLN A 251 -1.52 16.70 -18.67
CA GLN A 251 -2.88 16.42 -18.20
C GLN A 251 -2.91 16.01 -16.72
N ALA A 252 -1.93 15.20 -16.29
CA ALA A 252 -1.79 14.83 -14.89
C ALA A 252 -1.57 16.07 -13.99
N LEU A 253 -0.64 16.95 -14.37
CA LEU A 253 -0.37 18.19 -13.62
C LEU A 253 -1.56 19.15 -13.62
N ARG A 254 -2.29 19.28 -14.74
CA ARG A 254 -3.55 20.04 -14.78
C ARG A 254 -4.60 19.44 -13.86
N THR A 255 -4.70 18.12 -13.81
CA THR A 255 -5.64 17.43 -12.90
C THR A 255 -5.30 17.71 -11.44
N LEU A 256 -4.02 17.72 -11.07
CA LEU A 256 -3.58 18.09 -9.72
C LEU A 256 -3.93 19.54 -9.38
N ARG A 257 -3.76 20.46 -10.31
CA ARG A 257 -4.19 21.85 -10.12
C ARG A 257 -5.71 21.95 -9.92
N ASP A 258 -6.47 21.32 -10.81
CA ASP A 258 -7.91 21.54 -10.90
C ASP A 258 -8.71 20.74 -9.84
N ARG A 259 -8.24 19.55 -9.44
CA ARG A 259 -8.94 18.66 -8.49
C ARG A 259 -8.35 18.66 -7.08
N GLU A 260 -7.02 18.75 -6.96
CA GLU A 260 -6.33 18.73 -5.67
C GLU A 260 -5.98 20.15 -5.16
N GLY A 261 -6.15 21.17 -6.00
CA GLY A 261 -6.00 22.58 -5.60
C GLY A 261 -4.55 23.08 -5.53
N TYR A 262 -3.60 22.34 -6.10
CA TYR A 262 -2.20 22.77 -6.19
C TYR A 262 -2.05 24.03 -7.06
N GLN A 263 -1.08 24.86 -6.73
CA GLN A 263 -0.84 26.17 -7.32
C GLN A 263 0.31 26.12 -8.34
N ARG A 264 0.31 27.05 -9.29
CA ARG A 264 1.46 27.29 -10.17
C ARG A 264 2.71 27.57 -9.35
N GLY A 265 3.88 27.09 -9.76
CA GLY A 265 5.08 27.16 -8.94
C GLY A 265 5.35 25.92 -8.10
N GLU A 266 4.32 25.14 -7.79
CA GLU A 266 4.50 23.97 -6.93
C GLU A 266 5.12 22.80 -7.68
N GLN A 267 6.17 22.22 -7.09
CA GLN A 267 7.00 21.22 -7.73
C GLN A 267 6.66 19.80 -7.27
N PHE A 268 6.69 18.88 -8.22
CA PHE A 268 6.48 17.46 -8.04
C PHE A 268 7.65 16.67 -8.62
N MET A 269 7.92 15.54 -7.99
CA MET A 269 8.86 14.57 -8.51
C MET A 269 8.15 13.55 -9.38
N VAL A 270 8.55 13.45 -10.65
CA VAL A 270 7.89 12.62 -11.65
C VAL A 270 8.74 11.41 -11.94
N LEU A 271 8.17 10.22 -11.71
CA LEU A 271 8.74 8.96 -12.17
C LEU A 271 7.94 8.49 -13.39
N ALA A 272 8.57 8.56 -14.56
CA ALA A 272 7.94 8.21 -15.82
C ALA A 272 8.91 7.50 -16.76
N ASN A 273 8.35 6.69 -17.66
CA ASN A 273 9.09 6.23 -18.83
C ASN A 273 8.99 7.29 -19.91
N ILE A 274 10.13 7.79 -20.37
CA ILE A 274 10.18 8.69 -21.53
C ILE A 274 10.50 7.88 -22.78
N LEU A 275 9.91 8.27 -23.90
CA LEU A 275 10.25 7.71 -25.20
C LEU A 275 11.45 8.49 -25.77
N THR A 276 12.57 7.82 -25.97
CA THR A 276 13.75 8.35 -26.64
C THR A 276 13.93 7.66 -28.00
N ALA A 277 14.92 8.10 -28.79
CA ALA A 277 15.29 7.43 -30.05
C ALA A 277 15.71 5.96 -29.85
N GLU A 278 16.11 5.58 -28.64
CA GLU A 278 16.55 4.23 -28.26
C GLU A 278 15.40 3.40 -27.63
N GLY A 279 14.19 3.95 -27.55
CA GLY A 279 13.03 3.32 -26.93
C GLY A 279 12.65 3.94 -25.58
N PHE A 280 11.95 3.18 -24.73
CA PHE A 280 11.53 3.68 -23.42
C PHE A 280 12.67 3.64 -22.41
N VAL A 281 12.98 4.80 -21.83
CA VAL A 281 13.99 4.95 -20.78
C VAL A 281 13.31 5.37 -19.48
N ASN A 282 13.75 4.79 -18.35
CA ASN A 282 13.28 5.22 -17.04
C ASN A 282 13.84 6.61 -16.72
N SER A 283 12.98 7.55 -16.32
CA SER A 283 13.39 8.91 -15.99
C SER A 283 12.86 9.35 -14.65
N LEU A 284 13.64 10.18 -13.98
CA LEU A 284 13.25 10.94 -12.80
C LEU A 284 13.32 12.42 -13.15
N GLN A 285 12.23 13.15 -12.98
CA GLN A 285 12.11 14.52 -13.44
C GLN A 285 11.54 15.40 -12.34
N VAL A 286 11.98 16.65 -12.28
CA VAL A 286 11.30 17.68 -11.52
C VAL A 286 10.38 18.42 -12.48
N ARG A 287 9.11 18.55 -12.09
CA ARG A 287 8.10 19.29 -12.86
C ARG A 287 7.34 20.24 -11.96
N GLU A 288 6.90 21.32 -12.55
CA GLU A 288 6.13 22.37 -11.89
C GLU A 288 4.71 22.37 -12.43
N ILE A 289 3.74 22.67 -11.56
CA ILE A 289 2.36 22.93 -11.99
C ILE A 289 2.32 24.19 -12.86
N SER A 290 1.68 24.10 -14.03
CA SER A 290 1.51 25.18 -15.01
C SER A 290 0.15 25.87 -14.98
#